data_AF-A0A383DPX0-F1
#
_entry.id   AF-A0A383DPX0-F1
#
_cell.length_a   1.000
_cell.length_b   1.000
_cell.length_c   1.000
_cell.angle_alpha   90.00
_cell.angle_beta   90.00
_cell.angle_gamma   90.00
#
_symmetry.space_group_name_H-M   'P 1'
#
loop_
_entity.id
_entity.type
_entity.pdbx_description
1 polymer ?
#
loop_
_entity_poly.entity_id
_entity_poly.type
_entity_poly.pdbx_seq_one_letter_code
_entity_poly.pdbx_strand_id
1 'polypeptide(L)'
;IINISLNFLFIKYWGMLGAALATLVAYFGMFIIIYYKSNQWLKIACNWRSIGLHLIITATFILFFEVTEKSLLISIEFTFIYLGLLLFFQGKTKLLSDFNYLKSSFSDA
;
A
#
# COMPACT_ATOMS: atom_id res chain seq x y z
N ILE A 1 -20.71 -5.92 4.08
CA ILE A 1 -21.83 -5.25 4.79
C ILE A 1 -21.58 -3.74 4.86
N ILE A 2 -20.52 -3.28 5.55
CA ILE A 2 -20.21 -1.84 5.70
C ILE A 2 -20.20 -1.08 4.35
N ASN A 3 -19.54 -1.64 3.32
CA ASN A 3 -19.47 -1.01 1.99
C ASN A 3 -20.86 -0.82 1.34
N ILE A 4 -21.71 -1.85 1.42
CA ILE A 4 -23.05 -1.81 0.82
C ILE A 4 -23.92 -0.78 1.55
N SER A 5 -23.90 -0.78 2.89
CA SER A 5 -24.65 0.17 3.71
C SER A 5 -24.25 1.63 3.42
N LEU A 6 -22.95 1.90 3.31
CA LEU A 6 -22.43 3.24 3.01
C LEU A 6 -22.72 3.67 1.57
N ASN A 7 -22.67 2.75 0.59
CA ASN A 7 -23.03 3.07 -0.78
C ASN A 7 -24.47 3.56 -0.90
N PHE A 8 -25.44 2.87 -0.26
CA PHE A 8 -26.84 3.30 -0.29
C PHE A 8 -27.05 4.70 0.33
N LEU A 9 -26.28 5.06 1.36
CA LEU A 9 -26.31 6.39 1.96
C LEU A 9 -25.63 7.43 1.07
N PHE A 10 -24.39 7.19 0.65
CA PHE A 10 -23.55 8.21 0.01
C PHE A 10 -23.85 8.41 -1.47
N ILE A 11 -24.30 7.38 -2.20
CA ILE A 11 -24.68 7.52 -3.62
C ILE A 11 -25.85 8.51 -3.75
N LYS A 12 -26.81 8.48 -2.82
CA LYS A 12 -27.97 9.37 -2.86
C LYS A 12 -27.60 10.85 -2.79
N TYR A 13 -26.58 11.20 -2.00
CA TYR A 13 -26.17 12.60 -1.83
C TYR A 13 -25.05 13.01 -2.79
N TRP A 14 -24.04 12.17 -2.99
CA TRP A 14 -22.77 12.51 -3.64
C TRP A 14 -22.49 11.68 -4.91
N GLY A 15 -23.44 10.87 -5.37
CA GLY A 15 -23.33 10.10 -6.62
C GLY A 15 -22.10 9.19 -6.65
N MET A 16 -21.31 9.30 -7.73
CA MET A 16 -20.11 8.48 -7.95
C MET A 16 -19.01 8.74 -6.90
N LEU A 17 -18.82 10.00 -6.47
CA LEU A 17 -17.88 10.32 -5.39
C LEU A 17 -18.33 9.68 -4.07
N GLY A 18 -19.64 9.63 -3.83
CA GLY A 18 -20.21 8.92 -2.70
C GLY A 18 -19.85 7.45 -2.67
N ALA A 19 -19.89 6.77 -3.82
CA ALA A 19 -19.50 5.37 -3.94
C ALA A 19 -17.99 5.13 -3.68
N ALA A 20 -17.14 6.03 -4.19
CA ALA A 20 -15.70 5.98 -3.95
C ALA A 20 -15.38 6.13 -2.45
N LEU A 21 -16.03 7.08 -1.77
CA LEU A 21 -15.83 7.29 -0.33
C LEU A 21 -16.41 6.14 0.51
N ALA A 22 -17.56 5.60 0.14
CA ALA A 22 -18.12 4.42 0.81
C ALA A 22 -17.13 3.24 0.77
N THR A 23 -16.49 3.04 -0.38
CA THR A 23 -15.48 2.00 -0.59
C THR A 23 -14.23 2.26 0.26
N LEU A 24 -13.73 3.51 0.27
CA LEU A 24 -12.59 3.92 1.09
C LEU A 24 -12.84 3.65 2.58
N VAL A 25 -13.97 4.12 3.10
CA VAL A 25 -14.34 3.97 4.51
C VAL A 25 -14.53 2.50 4.88
N ALA A 26 -15.14 1.71 4.01
CA ALA A 26 -15.36 0.29 4.28
C ALA A 26 -14.04 -0.50 4.35
N TYR A 27 -13.11 -0.26 3.43
CA TYR A 27 -11.81 -0.92 3.48
C TYR A 27 -10.93 -0.42 4.61
N PHE A 28 -11.01 0.87 4.95
CA PHE A 28 -10.32 1.40 6.12
C PHE A 28 -10.85 0.77 7.42
N GLY A 29 -12.17 0.61 7.56
CA GLY A 29 -12.78 -0.11 8.67
C GLY A 29 -12.35 -1.58 8.73
N MET A 30 -12.30 -2.26 7.58
CA MET A 30 -11.80 -3.63 7.49
C MET A 30 -10.34 -3.72 7.94
N PHE A 31 -9.48 -2.80 7.51
CA PHE A 31 -8.08 -2.72 7.94
C PHE A 31 -7.97 -2.58 9.46
N ILE A 32 -8.75 -1.68 10.09
CA ILE A 32 -8.74 -1.49 11.55
C ILE A 32 -9.15 -2.77 12.28
N ILE A 33 -10.23 -3.42 11.84
CA ILE A 33 -10.73 -4.65 12.48
C ILE A 33 -9.69 -5.77 12.40
N ILE A 34 -9.10 -5.97 11.22
CA ILE A 34 -8.04 -6.97 11.02
C ILE A 34 -6.83 -6.62 11.87
N TYR A 35 -6.40 -5.35 11.86
CA TYR A 35 -5.26 -4.91 12.65
C TYR A 35 -5.46 -5.18 14.14
N TYR A 36 -6.60 -4.79 14.69
CA TYR A 36 -6.94 -5.00 16.11
C TYR A 36 -6.96 -6.49 16.46
N LYS A 37 -7.65 -7.31 15.67
CA LYS A 37 -7.76 -8.74 15.91
C LYS A 37 -6.42 -9.47 15.73
N SER A 38 -5.66 -9.08 14.71
CA SER A 38 -4.34 -9.62 14.44
C SER A 38 -3.40 -9.33 15.60
N ASN A 39 -3.34 -8.10 16.10
CA ASN A 39 -2.50 -7.73 17.23
C ASN A 39 -2.82 -8.51 18.53
N GLN A 40 -4.07 -8.93 18.71
CA GLN A 40 -4.49 -9.76 19.84
C GLN A 40 -4.08 -11.24 19.68
N TRP A 41 -4.15 -11.78 18.47
CA TRP A 41 -3.96 -13.22 18.21
C TRP A 41 -2.53 -13.58 17.81
N LEU A 42 -1.90 -12.71 17.04
CA LEU A 42 -0.56 -12.82 16.51
C LEU A 42 0.12 -11.52 16.95
N LYS A 43 0.96 -11.55 18.00
CA LYS A 43 1.74 -10.39 18.46
C LYS A 43 2.77 -9.96 17.40
N ILE A 44 2.30 -9.53 16.24
CA ILE A 44 3.10 -9.12 15.09
C ILE A 44 3.63 -7.74 15.47
N ALA A 45 4.94 -7.65 15.64
CA ALA A 45 5.64 -6.40 15.80
C ALA A 45 5.61 -5.63 14.46
N CYS A 46 4.50 -4.95 14.17
CA CYS A 46 4.39 -4.08 13.02
C CYS A 46 5.39 -2.93 13.15
N ASN A 47 6.30 -2.82 12.18
CA ASN A 47 7.21 -1.68 12.11
C ASN A 47 6.47 -0.48 11.49
N TRP A 48 5.71 0.24 12.32
CA TRP A 48 4.94 1.42 11.92
C TRP A 48 5.76 2.49 11.23
N ARG A 49 7.03 2.65 11.62
CA ARG A 49 7.94 3.59 10.99
C ARG A 49 8.19 3.23 9.53
N SER A 50 8.46 1.95 9.24
CA SER A 50 8.69 1.50 7.86
C SER A 50 7.42 1.58 7.03
N ILE A 51 6.28 1.18 7.59
CA ILE A 51 4.97 1.23 6.89
C ILE A 51 4.59 2.69 6.58
N GLY A 52 4.70 3.59 7.56
CA GLY A 52 4.40 5.00 7.38
C GLY A 52 5.31 5.67 6.35
N LEU A 53 6.61 5.36 6.36
CA LEU A 53 7.54 5.85 5.35
C LEU A 53 7.16 5.39 3.94
N HIS A 54 6.81 4.11 3.76
CA HIS A 54 6.36 3.61 2.46
C HIS A 54 5.07 4.31 2.02
N LEU A 55 4.09 4.47 2.91
CA LEU A 55 2.85 5.21 2.62
C LEU A 55 3.12 6.66 2.18
N ILE A 56 4.00 7.39 2.87
CA ILE A 56 4.31 8.79 2.51
C ILE A 56 5.03 8.87 1.17
N ILE A 57 6.02 7.99 0.93
CA ILE A 57 6.76 7.94 -0.33
C ILE A 57 5.81 7.63 -1.48
N THR A 58 4.99 6.58 -1.34
CA THR A 58 3.99 6.20 -2.36
C THR A 58 3.01 7.33 -2.66
N ALA A 59 2.43 7.95 -1.63
CA ALA A 59 1.47 9.04 -1.79
C ALA A 59 2.10 10.25 -2.49
N THR A 60 3.29 10.66 -2.06
CA THR A 60 4.03 11.78 -2.69
C THR A 60 4.32 11.49 -4.15
N PHE A 61 4.70 10.25 -4.45
CA PHE A 61 5.03 9.83 -5.81
C PHE A 61 3.81 9.83 -6.73
N ILE A 62 2.66 9.34 -6.24
CA ILE A 62 1.40 9.36 -7.00
C ILE A 62 0.96 10.80 -7.28
N LEU A 63 1.00 11.69 -6.27
CA LEU A 63 0.64 13.09 -6.44
C LEU A 63 1.57 13.81 -7.43
N PHE A 64 2.87 13.53 -7.39
CA PHE A 64 3.81 14.08 -8.35
C PHE A 64 3.55 13.59 -9.78
N PHE A 65 3.26 12.29 -9.94
CA PHE A 65 2.91 11.72 -11.24
C PHE A 65 1.65 12.36 -11.83
N GLU A 66 0.65 12.65 -10.99
CA GLU A 66 -0.60 13.26 -11.44
C GLU A 66 -0.43 14.68 -12.01
N VAL A 67 0.52 15.44 -11.49
CA VAL A 67 0.86 16.80 -11.95
C VAL A 67 1.76 16.78 -13.20
N THR A 68 2.43 15.67 -13.47
CA THR A 68 3.35 15.53 -14.61
C THR A 68 2.58 15.24 -15.90
N GLU A 69 3.14 15.64 -17.04
CA GLU A 69 2.55 15.32 -18.34
C GLU A 69 2.38 13.81 -18.53
N LYS A 70 1.19 13.43 -19.00
CA LYS A 70 0.78 12.02 -19.12
C LYS A 70 1.26 11.45 -20.45
N SER A 71 2.57 11.25 -20.56
CA SER A 71 3.18 10.48 -21.66
C SER A 71 3.46 9.04 -21.21
N LEU A 72 3.29 8.08 -22.12
CA LEU A 72 3.59 6.66 -21.85
C LEU A 72 5.06 6.45 -21.47
N LEU A 73 5.99 7.18 -22.11
CA LEU A 73 7.41 7.10 -21.80
C LEU A 73 7.70 7.60 -20.38
N ILE A 74 7.10 8.73 -20.00
CA ILE A 74 7.24 9.29 -18.66
C ILE A 74 6.70 8.32 -17.62
N SER A 75 5.55 7.66 -17.85
CA SER A 75 4.99 6.67 -16.92
C SER A 75 5.90 5.46 -16.69
N ILE A 76 6.57 4.99 -17.74
CA ILE A 76 7.50 3.85 -17.64
C ILE A 76 8.71 4.26 -16.81
N GLU A 77 9.34 5.40 -17.13
CA GLU A 77 10.47 5.94 -16.37
C GLU A 77 10.11 6.16 -14.90
N PHE A 78 8.94 6.74 -14.64
CA PHE A 78 8.43 6.98 -13.30
C PHE A 78 8.29 5.67 -12.51
N THR A 79 7.81 4.61 -13.15
CA THR A 79 7.70 3.28 -12.52
C THR A 79 9.06 2.72 -12.11
N PHE A 80 10.08 2.85 -12.96
CA PHE A 80 11.44 2.42 -12.62
C PHE A 80 12.07 3.25 -11.51
N ILE A 81 11.87 4.57 -11.52
CA ILE A 81 12.35 5.48 -10.46
C ILE A 81 11.71 5.12 -9.11
N TYR A 82 10.39 4.90 -9.09
CA TYR A 82 9.66 4.48 -7.90
C TYR A 82 10.22 3.19 -7.32
N LEU A 83 10.42 2.19 -8.17
CA LEU A 83 10.87 0.86 -7.79
C LEU A 83 12.32 0.93 -7.27
N GLY A 84 13.18 1.70 -7.94
CA GLY A 84 14.54 1.99 -7.47
C GLY A 84 14.56 2.68 -6.09
N LEU A 85 13.70 3.68 -5.88
CA LEU A 85 13.58 4.39 -4.61
C LEU A 85 13.10 3.46 -3.49
N LEU A 86 12.11 2.60 -3.77
CA LEU A 86 11.57 1.63 -2.82
C LEU A 86 12.64 0.62 -2.39
N LEU A 87 13.40 0.08 -3.36
CA LEU A 87 14.52 -0.84 -3.10
C LEU A 87 15.62 -0.16 -2.30
N PHE A 88 15.91 1.11 -2.59
CA PHE A 88 16.88 1.89 -1.83
C PHE A 88 16.45 2.06 -0.37
N PHE A 89 15.17 2.42 -0.13
CA PHE A 89 14.62 2.60 1.21
C PHE A 89 14.47 1.32 2.02
N GLN A 90 14.28 0.16 1.37
CA GLN A 90 14.30 -1.14 2.05
C GLN A 90 15.69 -1.55 2.55
N GLY A 91 16.75 -0.91 2.04
CA GLY A 91 18.14 -1.13 2.41
C GLY A 91 18.69 -2.41 1.78
N LYS A 92 19.81 -2.28 1.05
CA LYS A 92 20.47 -3.41 0.35
C LYS A 92 20.75 -4.62 1.26
N THR A 93 21.00 -4.38 2.55
CA THR A 93 21.33 -5.42 3.54
C THR A 93 20.16 -6.34 3.88
N LYS A 94 18.93 -5.83 3.88
CA LYS A 94 17.73 -6.63 4.19
C LYS A 94 17.31 -7.49 3.00
N LEU A 95 17.37 -6.92 1.79
CA LEU A 95 17.13 -7.65 0.54
C LEU A 95 18.16 -8.76 0.28
N LEU A 96 19.45 -8.51 0.52
CA LEU A 96 20.48 -9.54 0.39
C LEU A 96 20.31 -10.66 1.43
N SER A 97 19.90 -10.32 2.66
CA SER A 97 19.58 -11.28 3.70
C SER A 97 18.39 -12.18 3.29
N ASP A 98 17.29 -11.58 2.85
CA ASP A 98 16.08 -12.30 2.47
C ASP A 98 16.30 -13.16 1.20
N PHE A 99 17.09 -12.66 0.24
CA PHE A 99 17.45 -13.43 -0.96
C PHE A 99 18.36 -14.61 -0.63
N ASN A 100 19.36 -14.41 0.24
CA ASN A 100 20.23 -15.50 0.68
C ASN A 100 19.45 -16.57 1.47
N TYR A 101 18.49 -16.15 2.31
CA TYR A 101 17.61 -17.06 3.03
C TYR A 101 16.73 -17.91 2.10
N LEU A 102 16.13 -17.30 1.08
CA LEU A 102 15.36 -18.03 0.07
C LEU A 102 16.26 -18.98 -0.73
N LYS A 103 17.45 -18.51 -1.14
CA LYS A 103 18.42 -19.34 -1.86
C LYS A 103 18.87 -20.56 -1.05
N SER A 104 19.11 -20.43 0.26
CA SER A 104 19.40 -21.59 1.10
C SER A 104 18.21 -22.53 1.22
N SER A 105 16.98 -22.00 1.39
CA SER A 105 15.77 -22.82 1.48
C SER A 105 15.48 -23.63 0.20
N PHE A 106 15.89 -23.15 -0.97
CA PHE A 106 15.80 -23.89 -2.23
C PHE A 106 17.00 -24.81 -2.49
N SER A 107 18.12 -24.61 -1.78
CA SER A 107 19.30 -25.46 -1.90
C SER A 107 19.25 -26.68 -0.98
N ASP A 108 18.45 -26.61 0.09
CA ASP A 108 18.24 -27.71 1.06
C ASP A 108 17.02 -28.59 0.71
N ALA A 109 16.32 -28.31 -0.40
CA ALA A 109 15.15 -29.04 -0.91
C ALA A 109 15.51 -29.85 -2.18
#